data_AF-A0A8T5S7J6-F1
#
_entry.id   AF-A0A8T5S7J6-F1
#
_cell.length_a   1.000
_cell.length_b   1.000
_cell.length_c   1.000
_cell.angle_alpha   90.00
_cell.angle_beta   90.00
_cell.angle_gamma   90.00
#
_symmetry.space_group_name_H-M   'P 1'
#
loop_
_entity.id
_entity.type
_entity.pdbx_description
1 polymer ?
#
loop_
_entity_poly.entity_id
_entity_poly.type
_entity_poly.pdbx_seq_one_letter_code
_entity_poly.pdbx_strand_id
1 'polypeptide(L)'
;MKEFEISDLLKLKLENNKTLIYVNNVKIIQCKYLLLNEFSFVNETGEVNPEKLSIDTQSKNLNHSLELIEDDENHIPPEVEFWAHSSNLQAWYEHSYDTQLLHSNLAFPLLRKLTQAGDKIARQVYKQEIVKRFQEGNLNVMVFLIIEGYLDELSIEESDDLYHELDFETYKEIQKRLRKSMKKDIFLV
;
A
#
# COMPACT_ATOMS: atom_id res chain seq x y z
N MET A 1 -16.67 19.82 -14.98
CA MET A 1 -15.76 19.33 -13.94
C MET A 1 -16.61 18.75 -12.84
N LYS A 2 -16.46 17.45 -12.52
CA LYS A 2 -17.17 16.80 -11.42
C LYS A 2 -16.20 16.66 -10.25
N GLU A 3 -16.67 16.98 -9.05
CA GLU A 3 -15.93 16.85 -7.79
C GLU A 3 -16.77 16.02 -6.82
N PHE A 4 -16.11 15.14 -6.08
CA PHE A 4 -16.72 14.30 -5.06
C PHE A 4 -15.88 14.39 -3.80
N GLU A 5 -16.46 14.93 -2.73
CA GLU A 5 -15.79 15.14 -1.45
C GLU A 5 -16.17 14.00 -0.50
N ILE A 6 -15.16 13.29 0.00
CA ILE A 6 -15.32 12.16 0.94
C ILE A 6 -15.15 12.67 2.36
N SER A 7 -14.16 13.54 2.57
CA SER A 7 -13.91 14.23 3.83
C SER A 7 -13.21 15.56 3.56
N ASP A 8 -13.07 16.40 4.59
CA ASP A 8 -12.31 17.65 4.52
C ASP A 8 -10.88 17.48 3.97
N LEU A 9 -10.32 16.27 4.14
CA LEU A 9 -8.98 15.93 3.70
C LEU A 9 -8.94 15.09 2.43
N LEU A 10 -10.02 14.47 1.96
CA LEU A 10 -10.00 13.52 0.84
C LEU A 10 -11.11 13.82 -0.18
N LYS A 11 -10.72 13.99 -1.44
CA LYS A 11 -11.67 14.22 -2.53
C LYS A 11 -11.18 13.72 -3.88
N LEU A 12 -12.12 13.50 -4.79
CA LEU A 12 -11.86 13.10 -6.17
C LEU A 12 -12.35 14.17 -7.14
N LYS A 13 -11.63 14.33 -8.25
CA LYS A 13 -12.04 15.21 -9.36
C LYS A 13 -11.90 14.49 -10.69
N LEU A 14 -12.90 14.68 -11.56
CA LEU A 14 -12.83 14.27 -12.95
C LEU A 14 -12.31 15.45 -13.80
N GLU A 15 -11.04 15.35 -14.21
CA GLU A 15 -10.34 16.36 -15.01
C GLU A 15 -9.75 15.70 -16.26
N ASN A 16 -10.00 16.27 -17.44
CA ASN A 16 -9.50 15.73 -18.72
C ASN A 16 -9.79 14.23 -18.91
N ASN A 17 -11.02 13.80 -18.57
CA ASN A 17 -11.45 12.39 -18.59
C ASN A 17 -10.63 11.45 -17.70
N LYS A 18 -9.91 11.98 -16.71
CA LYS A 18 -9.16 11.19 -15.72
C LYS A 18 -9.66 11.49 -14.32
N THR A 19 -9.82 10.43 -13.53
CA THR A 19 -10.14 10.53 -12.10
C THR A 19 -8.86 10.82 -11.34
N LEU A 20 -8.85 11.90 -10.57
CA LEU A 20 -7.71 12.34 -9.77
C LEU A 20 -8.10 12.40 -8.30
N ILE A 21 -7.28 11.80 -7.44
CA ILE A 21 -7.47 11.83 -6.00
C ILE A 21 -6.65 12.98 -5.42
N TYR A 22 -7.22 13.69 -4.46
CA TYR A 22 -6.59 14.79 -3.75
C TYR A 22 -6.66 14.52 -2.25
N VAL A 23 -5.53 14.68 -1.57
CA VAL A 23 -5.47 14.71 -0.11
C VAL A 23 -4.98 16.07 0.35
N ASN A 24 -5.74 16.73 1.22
CA ASN A 24 -5.46 18.09 1.70
C ASN A 24 -5.16 19.07 0.54
N ASN A 25 -5.98 19.02 -0.51
CA ASN A 25 -5.82 19.77 -1.76
C ASN A 25 -4.53 19.50 -2.55
N VAL A 26 -3.70 18.52 -2.14
CA VAL A 26 -2.54 18.05 -2.90
C VAL A 26 -2.96 16.87 -3.76
N LYS A 27 -2.72 16.98 -5.06
CA LYS A 27 -2.98 15.91 -6.03
C LYS A 27 -2.12 14.69 -5.72
N ILE A 28 -2.76 13.54 -5.54
CA ILE A 28 -2.09 12.24 -5.46
C ILE A 28 -2.34 11.54 -6.80
N ILE A 29 -1.31 11.46 -7.63
CA ILE A 29 -1.29 10.51 -8.75
C ILE A 29 -0.51 9.32 -8.28
N GLN A 30 -1.15 8.17 -8.13
CA GLN A 30 -0.42 6.95 -7.81
C GLN A 30 -1.07 5.71 -8.42
N CYS A 31 -0.64 5.37 -9.64
CA CYS A 31 -0.54 3.97 -10.10
C CYS A 31 0.93 3.59 -10.35
N LYS A 32 1.83 4.08 -9.50
CA LYS A 32 3.23 3.60 -9.44
C LYS A 32 3.76 3.71 -8.01
N TYR A 33 3.30 2.84 -7.11
CA TYR A 33 4.25 2.22 -6.17
C TYR A 33 3.91 0.75 -6.04
N LEU A 34 4.93 -0.04 -6.37
CA LEU A 34 5.07 -1.43 -6.04
C LEU A 34 5.24 -1.51 -4.51
N LEU A 35 4.23 -1.98 -3.79
CA LEU A 35 4.42 -2.52 -2.45
C LEU A 35 3.98 -3.97 -2.46
N LEU A 36 4.86 -4.78 -3.06
CA LEU A 36 5.06 -6.20 -2.73
C LEU A 36 3.94 -7.16 -3.19
N ASN A 37 3.52 -7.11 -4.46
CA ASN A 37 2.80 -8.23 -5.07
C ASN A 37 3.47 -8.81 -6.34
N GLU A 38 4.73 -8.47 -6.62
CA GLU A 38 5.49 -9.03 -7.77
C GLU A 38 6.92 -9.51 -7.44
N PHE A 39 7.22 -9.87 -6.19
CA PHE A 39 8.33 -10.81 -5.98
C PHE A 39 7.77 -12.22 -5.89
N SER A 40 7.39 -12.73 -7.06
CA SER A 40 7.31 -14.17 -7.35
C SER A 40 8.67 -14.79 -7.02
N PHE A 41 8.90 -15.13 -5.75
CA PHE A 41 9.85 -16.19 -5.45
C PHE A 41 9.14 -17.48 -5.86
N VAL A 42 9.46 -17.92 -7.08
CA VAL A 42 9.51 -19.34 -7.38
C VAL A 42 10.48 -19.91 -6.35
N ASN A 43 9.96 -20.47 -5.27
CA ASN A 43 10.74 -21.40 -4.47
C ASN A 43 10.97 -22.62 -5.37
N GLU A 44 12.19 -23.14 -5.41
CA GLU A 44 12.57 -24.37 -6.13
C GLU A 44 11.81 -25.64 -5.66
N THR A 45 10.74 -25.52 -4.88
CA THR A 45 9.96 -26.64 -4.36
C THR A 45 8.44 -26.52 -4.51
N GLY A 46 7.91 -25.48 -5.17
CA GLY A 46 6.56 -25.54 -5.76
C GLY A 46 5.40 -25.94 -4.83
N GLU A 47 5.32 -25.43 -3.61
CA GLU A 47 4.13 -25.61 -2.75
C GLU A 47 3.55 -24.25 -2.32
N VAL A 48 2.28 -24.03 -2.66
CA VAL A 48 1.48 -22.85 -2.33
C VAL A 48 0.63 -23.19 -1.12
N ASN A 49 0.79 -22.46 -0.01
CA ASN A 49 -0.12 -22.53 1.13
C ASN A 49 -1.39 -21.71 0.81
N PRO A 50 -2.58 -22.31 0.76
CA PRO A 50 -3.82 -21.59 0.55
C PRO A 50 -4.39 -21.25 1.92
N GLU A 51 -4.34 -19.98 2.33
CA GLU A 51 -5.29 -19.35 3.27
C GLU A 51 -4.73 -18.00 3.76
N LYS A 52 -5.25 -16.90 3.20
CA LYS A 52 -5.59 -15.67 3.94
C LYS A 52 -6.44 -14.77 3.04
N LEU A 53 -7.61 -14.40 3.55
CA LEU A 53 -8.68 -13.67 2.87
C LEU A 53 -8.36 -12.16 2.87
N SER A 54 -7.55 -11.70 1.93
CA SER A 54 -7.44 -10.27 1.57
C SER A 54 -7.86 -10.09 0.12
N ILE A 55 -8.40 -8.92 -0.26
CA ILE A 55 -8.64 -8.58 -1.67
C ILE A 55 -7.37 -8.80 -2.50
N ASP A 56 -6.20 -8.56 -1.92
CA ASP A 56 -4.88 -8.79 -2.53
C ASP A 56 -4.62 -10.25 -2.93
N THR A 57 -5.32 -11.22 -2.32
CA THR A 57 -5.19 -12.66 -2.64
C THR A 57 -6.19 -13.09 -3.71
N GLN A 58 -7.36 -12.45 -3.76
CA GLN A 58 -8.38 -12.63 -4.80
C GLN A 58 -8.05 -11.85 -6.08
N SER A 59 -7.10 -10.92 -6.03
CA SER A 59 -6.72 -10.04 -7.13
C SER A 59 -5.79 -10.62 -8.19
N LYS A 60 -5.42 -11.91 -8.11
CA LYS A 60 -4.73 -12.59 -9.24
C LYS A 60 -5.52 -12.47 -10.57
N ASN A 61 -6.82 -12.14 -10.50
CA ASN A 61 -7.67 -11.84 -11.66
C ASN A 61 -8.24 -10.40 -11.68
N LEU A 62 -7.86 -9.51 -10.75
CA LEU A 62 -8.35 -8.11 -10.68
C LEU A 62 -7.28 -7.08 -11.06
N ASN A 63 -6.11 -7.54 -11.52
CA ASN A 63 -4.94 -6.70 -11.87
C ASN A 63 -5.21 -5.63 -12.93
N HIS A 64 -6.36 -5.62 -13.59
CA HIS A 64 -6.65 -4.70 -14.68
C HIS A 64 -7.63 -3.57 -14.35
N SER A 65 -8.24 -3.53 -13.16
CA SER A 65 -9.17 -2.43 -12.81
C SER A 65 -8.47 -1.16 -12.29
N LEU A 66 -7.17 -1.26 -11.97
CA LEU A 66 -6.32 -0.13 -11.56
C LEU A 66 -5.16 0.10 -12.53
N GLU A 67 -5.00 -0.76 -13.53
CA GLU A 67 -4.12 -0.52 -14.65
C GLU A 67 -4.85 0.39 -15.64
N LEU A 68 -4.21 1.50 -15.97
CA LEU A 68 -4.57 2.35 -17.11
C LEU A 68 -4.33 1.54 -18.39
N ILE A 69 -5.17 0.55 -18.68
CA ILE A 69 -5.09 -0.18 -19.95
C ILE A 69 -5.80 0.66 -20.99
N GLU A 70 -4.99 1.24 -21.86
CA GLU A 70 -5.40 1.80 -23.14
C GLU A 70 -5.81 0.67 -24.12
N ASP A 71 -6.67 -0.27 -23.71
CA ASP A 71 -7.23 -1.28 -24.62
C ASP A 71 -8.64 -0.87 -25.03
N ASP A 72 -8.76 -0.65 -26.33
CA ASP A 72 -9.81 0.04 -27.09
C ASP A 72 -11.15 -0.73 -27.19
N GLU A 73 -11.34 -1.82 -26.44
CA GLU A 73 -12.52 -2.70 -26.61
C GLU A 73 -13.50 -2.75 -25.42
N ASN A 74 -13.16 -2.18 -24.25
CA ASN A 74 -14.07 -2.13 -23.08
C ASN A 74 -14.04 -0.77 -22.35
N HIS A 75 -14.19 0.32 -23.10
CA HIS A 75 -14.10 1.67 -22.54
C HIS A 75 -15.31 1.99 -21.65
N ILE A 76 -15.17 1.81 -20.34
CA ILE A 76 -16.12 2.35 -19.36
C ILE A 76 -16.12 3.87 -19.52
N PRO A 77 -17.28 4.54 -19.65
CA PRO A 77 -17.31 5.99 -19.76
C PRO A 77 -16.59 6.62 -18.56
N PRO A 78 -15.74 7.66 -18.75
CA PRO A 78 -14.96 8.26 -17.67
C PRO A 78 -15.81 8.71 -16.47
N GLU A 79 -17.06 9.09 -16.72
CA GLU A 79 -17.99 9.46 -15.64
C GLU A 79 -18.47 8.26 -14.82
N VAL A 80 -18.69 7.11 -15.45
CA VAL A 80 -19.10 5.87 -14.76
C VAL A 80 -17.94 5.34 -13.92
N GLU A 81 -16.73 5.36 -14.49
CA GLU A 81 -15.51 5.00 -13.78
C GLU A 81 -15.27 5.92 -12.58
N PHE A 82 -15.43 7.24 -12.77
CA PHE A 82 -15.34 8.22 -11.68
C PHE A 82 -16.27 7.91 -10.52
N TRP A 83 -17.54 7.56 -10.80
CA TRP A 83 -18.50 7.19 -9.76
C TRP A 83 -18.13 5.88 -9.06
N ALA A 84 -17.65 4.87 -9.81
CA ALA A 84 -17.20 3.60 -9.24
C ALA A 84 -16.00 3.79 -8.28
N HIS A 85 -15.00 4.57 -8.69
CA HIS A 85 -13.86 4.91 -7.82
C HIS A 85 -14.31 5.71 -6.60
N SER A 86 -15.20 6.69 -6.79
CA SER A 86 -15.73 7.51 -5.70
C SER A 86 -16.47 6.66 -4.67
N SER A 87 -17.30 5.70 -5.10
CA SER A 87 -18.00 4.79 -4.18
C SER A 87 -17.04 3.86 -3.42
N ASN A 88 -15.97 3.36 -4.08
CA ASN A 88 -14.99 2.50 -3.43
C ASN A 88 -14.21 3.27 -2.35
N LEU A 89 -13.72 4.48 -2.66
CA LEU A 89 -13.04 5.29 -1.66
C LEU A 89 -13.97 5.79 -0.55
N GLN A 90 -15.24 6.08 -0.86
CA GLN A 90 -16.25 6.43 0.15
C GLN A 90 -16.47 5.26 1.12
N ALA A 91 -16.70 4.06 0.60
CA ALA A 91 -16.88 2.86 1.42
C ALA A 91 -15.64 2.57 2.28
N TRP A 92 -14.45 2.69 1.69
CA TRP A 92 -13.18 2.56 2.41
C TRP A 92 -13.07 3.57 3.57
N TYR A 93 -13.41 4.84 3.34
CA TYR A 93 -13.42 5.87 4.38
C TYR A 93 -14.46 5.61 5.47
N GLU A 94 -15.71 5.29 5.10
CA GLU A 94 -16.82 5.03 6.04
C GLU A 94 -16.54 3.84 6.96
N HIS A 95 -15.75 2.86 6.49
CA HIS A 95 -15.31 1.71 7.28
C HIS A 95 -13.96 1.96 7.96
N SER A 96 -13.67 3.22 8.32
CA SER A 96 -12.46 3.60 9.05
C SER A 96 -11.17 3.13 8.37
N TYR A 97 -11.11 3.27 7.06
CA TYR A 97 -9.98 2.89 6.22
C TYR A 97 -9.64 1.39 6.21
N ASP A 98 -10.64 0.51 6.35
CA ASP A 98 -10.44 -0.95 6.27
C ASP A 98 -9.64 -1.34 5.01
N THR A 99 -8.40 -1.78 5.20
CA THR A 99 -7.47 -2.12 4.12
C THR A 99 -7.90 -3.36 3.33
N GLN A 100 -8.97 -4.04 3.76
CA GLN A 100 -9.63 -5.09 2.99
C GLN A 100 -10.65 -4.57 1.98
N LEU A 101 -11.02 -3.27 1.98
CA LEU A 101 -11.99 -2.71 1.04
C LEU A 101 -11.32 -1.99 -0.14
N LEU A 102 -10.04 -1.69 -0.03
CA LEU A 102 -9.26 -0.99 -1.03
C LEU A 102 -7.93 -1.70 -1.21
N HIS A 103 -7.57 -2.00 -2.45
CA HIS A 103 -6.32 -2.70 -2.77
C HIS A 103 -5.11 -2.00 -2.15
N SER A 104 -4.17 -2.76 -1.58
CA SER A 104 -3.06 -2.22 -0.79
C SER A 104 -2.20 -1.19 -1.53
N ASN A 105 -1.98 -1.39 -2.84
CA ASN A 105 -1.28 -0.43 -3.72
C ASN A 105 -1.87 0.98 -3.74
N LEU A 106 -3.16 1.15 -3.42
CA LEU A 106 -3.82 2.45 -3.30
C LEU A 106 -4.12 2.83 -1.85
N ALA A 107 -4.52 1.86 -1.01
CA ALA A 107 -4.84 2.11 0.40
C ALA A 107 -3.63 2.60 1.19
N PHE A 108 -2.48 1.93 1.08
CA PHE A 108 -1.30 2.24 1.90
C PHE A 108 -0.71 3.64 1.63
N PRO A 109 -0.57 4.08 0.37
CA PRO A 109 -0.12 5.44 0.09
C PRO A 109 -1.12 6.52 0.48
N LEU A 110 -2.43 6.26 0.33
CA LEU A 110 -3.46 7.18 0.80
C LEU A 110 -3.42 7.33 2.31
N LEU A 111 -3.29 6.23 3.06
CA LEU A 111 -3.10 6.24 4.51
C LEU A 111 -1.90 7.08 4.92
N ARG A 112 -0.75 6.92 4.26
CA ARG A 112 0.44 7.73 4.51
C ARG A 112 0.16 9.22 4.29
N LYS A 113 -0.50 9.58 3.19
CA LYS A 113 -0.80 10.99 2.86
C LYS A 113 -1.82 11.61 3.81
N LEU A 114 -2.85 10.86 4.20
CA LEU A 114 -3.84 11.29 5.20
C LEU A 114 -3.17 11.47 6.58
N THR A 115 -2.27 10.56 6.95
CA THR A 115 -1.46 10.68 8.18
C THR A 115 -0.62 11.96 8.19
N GLN A 116 0.04 12.26 7.07
CA GLN A 116 0.81 13.50 6.86
C GLN A 116 -0.07 14.75 6.89
N ALA A 117 -1.33 14.64 6.42
CA ALA A 117 -2.32 15.70 6.49
C ALA A 117 -2.94 15.89 7.89
N GLY A 118 -2.61 15.03 8.85
CA GLY A 118 -3.06 15.13 10.24
C GLY A 118 -4.29 14.28 10.60
N ASP A 119 -4.72 13.39 9.71
CA ASP A 119 -5.82 12.46 10.01
C ASP A 119 -5.39 11.43 11.07
N LYS A 120 -6.07 11.46 12.22
CA LYS A 120 -5.74 10.62 13.38
C LYS A 120 -6.15 9.16 13.17
N ILE A 121 -7.27 8.92 12.48
CA ILE A 121 -7.77 7.56 12.23
C ILE A 121 -6.87 6.92 11.19
N ALA A 122 -6.55 7.64 10.10
CA ALA A 122 -5.63 7.15 9.09
C ALA A 122 -4.25 6.85 9.70
N ARG A 123 -3.74 7.69 10.63
CA ARG A 123 -2.49 7.42 11.34
C ARG A 123 -2.52 6.09 12.10
N GLN A 124 -3.59 5.83 12.84
CA GLN A 124 -3.72 4.59 13.60
C GLN A 124 -3.72 3.37 12.67
N VAL A 125 -4.54 3.42 11.61
CA VAL A 125 -4.64 2.32 10.63
C VAL A 125 -3.32 2.13 9.88
N TYR A 126 -2.64 3.23 9.52
CA TYR A 126 -1.35 3.20 8.86
C TYR A 126 -0.28 2.47 9.68
N LYS A 127 -0.18 2.78 10.98
CA LYS A 127 0.73 2.09 11.91
C LYS A 127 0.41 0.60 12.02
N GLN A 128 -0.87 0.27 12.20
CA GLN A 128 -1.31 -1.13 12.31
C GLN A 128 -0.95 -1.94 11.06
N GLU A 129 -1.07 -1.32 9.90
CA GLU A 129 -0.77 -1.95 8.63
C GLU A 129 0.75 -2.14 8.41
N ILE A 130 1.60 -1.23 8.91
CA ILE A 130 3.06 -1.40 8.95
C ILE A 130 3.43 -2.59 9.85
N VAL A 131 2.89 -2.62 11.08
CA VAL A 131 3.10 -3.70 12.06
C VAL A 131 2.67 -5.04 11.47
N LYS A 132 1.46 -5.12 10.90
CA LYS A 132 0.92 -6.32 10.26
C LYS A 132 1.84 -6.83 9.14
N ARG A 133 2.25 -5.97 8.21
CA ARG A 133 3.15 -6.35 7.11
C ARG A 133 4.52 -6.80 7.58
N PHE A 134 5.02 -6.23 8.67
CA PHE A 134 6.27 -6.66 9.28
C PHE A 134 6.13 -8.06 9.91
N GLN A 135 5.07 -8.28 10.70
CA GLN A 135 4.78 -9.54 11.38
C GLN A 135 4.46 -10.70 10.43
N GLU A 136 4.04 -10.43 9.19
CA GLU A 136 3.89 -11.46 8.15
C GLU A 136 5.21 -12.15 7.78
N GLY A 137 6.36 -11.60 8.18
CA GLY A 137 7.65 -12.30 8.13
C GLY A 137 8.28 -12.39 6.74
N ASN A 138 7.72 -11.71 5.73
CA ASN A 138 8.33 -11.67 4.41
C ASN A 138 9.60 -10.79 4.45
N LEU A 139 10.77 -11.45 4.38
CA LEU A 139 12.07 -10.79 4.50
C LEU A 139 12.29 -9.62 3.53
N ASN A 140 11.72 -9.64 2.32
CA ASN A 140 11.84 -8.52 1.39
C ASN A 140 10.99 -7.32 1.84
N VAL A 141 9.76 -7.61 2.29
CA VAL A 141 8.86 -6.59 2.85
C VAL A 141 9.50 -5.94 4.07
N MET A 142 10.00 -6.75 5.01
CA MET A 142 10.61 -6.25 6.25
C MET A 142 11.82 -5.38 5.97
N VAL A 143 12.75 -5.83 5.11
CA VAL A 143 13.93 -5.04 4.72
C VAL A 143 13.53 -3.74 4.04
N PHE A 144 12.53 -3.78 3.16
CA PHE A 144 12.00 -2.58 2.50
C PHE A 144 11.39 -1.59 3.52
N LEU A 145 10.58 -2.08 4.46
CA LEU A 145 9.98 -1.25 5.51
C LEU A 145 11.04 -0.56 6.38
N ILE A 146 12.14 -1.27 6.68
CA ILE A 146 13.27 -0.73 7.44
C ILE A 146 14.03 0.33 6.64
N ILE A 147 14.42 0.03 5.39
CA ILE A 147 15.26 0.92 4.57
C ILE A 147 14.55 2.23 4.23
N GLU A 148 13.26 2.15 3.92
CA GLU A 148 12.46 3.31 3.54
C GLU A 148 11.95 4.12 4.75
N GLY A 149 12.35 3.73 5.97
CA GLY A 149 12.01 4.45 7.21
C GLY A 149 10.54 4.33 7.60
N TYR A 150 9.82 3.28 7.19
CA TYR A 150 8.42 3.10 7.59
C TYR A 150 8.28 2.77 9.07
N LEU A 151 9.28 2.11 9.67
CA LEU A 151 9.27 1.83 11.11
C LEU A 151 9.46 3.11 11.94
N ASP A 152 10.00 4.19 11.38
CA ASP A 152 10.17 5.47 12.08
C ASP A 152 8.83 6.17 12.37
N GLU A 153 7.75 5.73 11.72
CA GLU A 153 6.39 6.18 12.00
C GLU A 153 5.82 5.53 13.28
N LEU A 154 6.44 4.45 13.76
CA LEU A 154 6.12 3.78 15.01
C LEU A 154 6.84 4.46 16.19
N SER A 155 6.30 4.29 17.40
CA SER A 155 7.05 4.62 18.61
C SER A 155 8.22 3.66 18.80
N ILE A 156 9.19 4.07 19.62
CA ILE A 156 10.38 3.25 19.92
C ILE A 156 9.93 1.92 20.51
N GLU A 157 8.96 1.95 21.43
CA GLU A 157 8.38 0.76 22.06
C GLU A 157 7.71 -0.16 21.02
N GLU A 158 6.86 0.39 20.15
CA GLU A 158 6.21 -0.37 19.08
C GLU A 158 7.24 -1.02 18.13
N SER A 159 8.31 -0.31 17.80
CA SER A 159 9.36 -0.83 16.92
C SER A 159 10.21 -1.89 17.63
N ASP A 160 10.54 -1.70 18.90
CA ASP A 160 11.34 -2.66 19.66
C ASP A 160 10.57 -3.97 19.83
N ASP A 161 9.27 -3.91 20.15
CA ASP A 161 8.42 -5.10 20.28
C ASP A 161 8.45 -5.95 19.00
N LEU A 162 8.38 -5.32 17.82
CA LEU A 162 8.49 -6.02 16.53
C LEU A 162 9.79 -6.80 16.37
N TYR A 163 10.92 -6.25 16.80
CA TYR A 163 12.22 -6.94 16.70
C TYR A 163 12.35 -8.07 17.73
N HIS A 164 11.74 -7.93 18.91
CA HIS A 164 11.75 -8.98 19.94
C HIS A 164 10.91 -10.20 19.57
N GLU A 165 9.88 -10.03 18.73
CA GLU A 165 9.05 -11.12 18.21
C GLU A 165 9.76 -11.98 17.15
N LEU A 166 10.89 -11.52 16.61
CA LEU A 166 11.61 -12.25 15.55
C LEU A 166 12.40 -13.43 16.11
N ASP A 167 12.31 -14.57 15.43
CA ASP A 167 13.24 -15.66 15.66
C ASP A 167 14.67 -15.28 15.19
N PHE A 168 15.65 -15.98 15.75
CA PHE A 168 17.07 -15.70 15.51
C PHE A 168 17.47 -15.79 14.03
N GLU A 169 16.91 -16.74 13.27
CA GLU A 169 17.28 -16.93 11.86
C GLU A 169 16.67 -15.82 10.99
N THR A 170 15.41 -15.45 11.24
CA THR A 170 14.76 -14.31 10.58
C THR A 170 15.55 -13.02 10.83
N TYR A 171 15.88 -12.72 12.09
CA TYR A 171 16.68 -11.54 12.44
C TYR A 171 18.03 -11.52 11.72
N LYS A 172 18.74 -12.65 11.73
CA LYS A 172 20.05 -12.80 11.08
C LYS A 172 19.98 -12.60 9.57
N GLU A 173 18.95 -13.10 8.91
CA GLU A 173 18.79 -12.91 7.46
C GLU A 173 18.42 -11.46 7.10
N ILE A 174 17.58 -10.78 7.90
CA ILE A 174 17.32 -9.34 7.77
C ILE A 174 18.64 -8.56 7.86
N GLN A 175 19.44 -8.79 8.91
CA GLN A 175 20.73 -8.12 9.12
C GLN A 175 21.70 -8.34 7.95
N LYS A 176 21.75 -9.56 7.40
CA LYS A 176 22.58 -9.90 6.24
C LYS A 176 22.13 -9.13 4.99
N ARG A 177 20.82 -9.00 4.76
CA ARG A 177 20.25 -8.26 3.62
C ARG A 177 20.47 -6.76 3.74
N LEU A 178 20.26 -6.19 4.92
CA LEU A 178 20.53 -4.77 5.19
C LEU A 178 22.00 -4.42 4.89
N ARG A 179 22.94 -5.24 5.38
CA ARG A 179 24.39 -5.05 5.09
C ARG A 179 24.71 -5.11 3.59
N LYS A 180 24.02 -5.93 2.82
CA LYS A 180 24.21 -6.00 1.35
C LYS A 180 23.67 -4.75 0.67
N SER A 181 22.51 -4.24 1.11
CA SER A 181 21.91 -3.02 0.56
C SER A 181 22.80 -1.81 0.80
N MET A 182 23.23 -1.60 2.05
CA MET A 182 24.07 -0.44 2.41
C MET A 182 25.44 -0.45 1.71
N LYS A 183 26.02 -1.64 1.47
CA LYS A 183 27.27 -1.74 0.69
C LYS A 183 27.05 -1.27 -0.75
N LYS A 184 25.89 -1.55 -1.35
CA LYS A 184 25.60 -1.18 -2.73
C LYS A 184 25.53 0.34 -2.91
N ASP A 185 24.99 1.06 -1.92
CA ASP A 185 24.89 2.52 -1.96
C ASP A 185 26.25 3.22 -1.81
N ILE A 186 27.19 2.62 -1.07
CA ILE A 186 28.55 3.16 -0.90
C ILE A 186 29.39 3.04 -2.18
N PHE A 187 29.13 2.06 -3.04
CA PHE A 187 29.87 1.86 -4.30
C PHE A 187 29.28 2.63 -5.49
N LEU A 188 28.23 3.43 -5.28
CA LEU A 188 27.57 4.23 -6.33
C LEU A 188 27.81 5.75 -6.19
N VAL A 189 28.72 6.17 -5.32
CA VAL A 189 29.12 7.58 -5.11
C VAL A 189 30.52 7.84 -5.68
#